data_AF-A0ABD2E3T9-F1
#
_entry.id   AF-A0ABD2E3T9-F1
#
_cell.length_a   1.000
_cell.length_b   1.000
_cell.length_c   1.000
_cell.angle_alpha   90.00
_cell.angle_beta   90.00
_cell.angle_gamma   90.00
#
_symmetry.space_group_name_H-M   'P 1'
#
loop_
_entity.id
_entity.type
_entity.pdbx_description
1 polymer ?
#
loop_
_entity_poly.entity_id
_entity_poly.type
_entity_poly.pdbx_seq_one_letter_code
_entity_poly.pdbx_strand_id
1 'polypeptide(L)'
;TAGTLTPGLGVLAHLERLETEVSRSRKHPEEQQSAQAAESALRTKIHRLRCLRDKLRAEVKQRQARVKASIVNVAPDGTVEISEQEVLERKQENVKAILQAYRFTGLSGKLTSRGVCVCISTAFEGNLLDSYFVDLVIQKPVQIHHHSVPVFIPLEEIAAKYLQTDIQHFLFSLCEYLNAYSGRKYQADRLQSDFAAFLTEPLQRNSLCNLLSFTYKVDPRSQSFPFCARLLYKDLTVTLPTDVTVTYQGMEALSTSWEEQRASHEILFCTKPLHQVFSSFAKKGEKLGMSLVS
;
A
#
# COMPACT_ATOMS: atom_id res chain seq x y z
N THR A 1 63.28 2.14 -37.73
CA THR A 1 62.58 2.94 -36.71
C THR A 1 61.43 2.10 -36.15
N ALA A 2 61.45 1.88 -34.83
CA ALA A 2 60.42 1.36 -33.90
C ALA A 2 59.35 0.38 -34.46
N GLY A 3 59.17 -0.87 -34.01
CA GLY A 3 59.33 -1.44 -32.68
C GLY A 3 58.00 -1.41 -31.93
N THR A 4 57.28 -2.54 -31.85
CA THR A 4 56.47 -2.91 -30.67
C THR A 4 56.06 -4.37 -30.68
N LEU A 5 56.56 -5.09 -29.68
CA LEU A 5 56.11 -6.39 -29.21
C LEU A 5 54.65 -6.30 -28.72
N THR A 6 53.81 -7.27 -29.07
CA THR A 6 52.60 -7.57 -28.27
C THR A 6 52.84 -8.85 -27.49
N PRO A 7 52.82 -8.79 -26.15
CA PRO A 7 53.06 -9.92 -25.26
C PRO A 7 51.82 -10.82 -25.17
N GLY A 8 52.03 -12.09 -24.84
CA GLY A 8 51.02 -13.14 -24.87
C GLY A 8 49.73 -12.82 -24.13
N LEU A 9 48.61 -12.90 -24.86
CA LEU A 9 47.29 -13.12 -24.27
C LEU A 9 47.33 -14.48 -23.57
N GLY A 10 47.47 -14.45 -22.24
CA GLY A 10 47.68 -15.65 -21.43
C GLY A 10 46.56 -16.67 -21.62
N VAL A 11 46.95 -17.94 -21.64
CA VAL A 11 46.06 -19.13 -21.69
C VAL A 11 44.89 -19.00 -20.70
N LEU A 12 45.12 -18.37 -19.54
CA LEU A 12 44.10 -18.09 -18.53
C LEU A 12 42.95 -17.19 -19.02
N ALA A 13 43.22 -16.14 -19.79
CA ALA A 13 42.18 -15.26 -20.34
C ALA A 13 41.34 -15.98 -21.43
N HIS A 14 41.93 -16.97 -22.10
CA HIS A 14 41.19 -17.81 -23.03
C HIS A 14 40.29 -18.82 -22.30
N LEU A 15 40.78 -19.42 -21.21
CA LEU A 15 40.02 -20.34 -20.37
C LEU A 15 38.85 -19.64 -19.66
N GLU A 16 39.05 -18.44 -19.12
CA GLU A 16 37.99 -17.63 -18.52
C GLU A 16 36.88 -17.31 -19.54
N ARG A 17 37.26 -16.96 -20.77
CA ARG A 17 36.30 -16.75 -21.86
C ARG A 17 35.50 -18.02 -22.18
N LEU A 18 36.15 -19.19 -22.23
CA LEU A 18 35.46 -20.47 -22.44
C LEU A 18 34.53 -20.85 -21.28
N GLU A 19 34.92 -20.58 -20.04
CA GLU A 19 34.09 -20.85 -18.85
C GLU A 19 32.82 -19.98 -18.84
N THR A 20 32.94 -18.70 -19.22
CA THR A 20 31.77 -17.82 -19.35
C THR A 20 30.84 -18.22 -20.49
N GLU A 21 31.36 -18.71 -21.62
CA GLU A 21 30.58 -19.21 -22.76
C GLU A 21 29.78 -20.47 -22.37
N VAL A 22 30.44 -21.43 -21.70
CA VAL A 22 29.80 -22.67 -21.21
C VAL A 22 28.75 -22.36 -20.14
N SER A 23 29.06 -21.44 -19.23
CA SER A 23 28.13 -21.01 -18.17
C SER A 23 26.90 -20.30 -18.74
N ARG A 24 27.05 -19.44 -19.75
CA ARG A 24 25.92 -18.80 -20.45
C ARG A 24 25.08 -19.82 -21.21
N SER A 25 25.73 -20.75 -21.89
CA SER A 25 25.09 -21.83 -22.66
C SER A 25 24.27 -22.77 -21.76
N ARG A 26 24.68 -22.97 -20.51
CA ARG A 26 23.98 -23.81 -19.54
C ARG A 26 22.83 -23.08 -18.82
N LYS A 27 22.98 -21.78 -18.54
CA LYS A 27 21.94 -20.98 -17.89
C LYS A 27 20.73 -20.73 -18.79
N HIS A 28 20.93 -20.53 -20.09
CA HIS A 28 19.87 -20.19 -21.04
C HIS A 28 18.77 -21.28 -21.16
N PRO A 29 19.11 -22.59 -21.26
CA PRO A 29 18.13 -23.68 -21.26
C PRO A 29 17.43 -23.88 -19.91
N GLU A 30 18.15 -23.75 -18.79
CA GLU A 30 17.60 -23.95 -17.44
C GLU A 30 16.59 -22.84 -17.08
N GLU A 31 16.89 -21.58 -17.40
CA GLU A 31 15.97 -20.45 -17.20
C GLU A 31 14.74 -20.55 -18.12
N GLN A 32 14.91 -20.98 -19.37
CA GLN A 32 13.79 -21.20 -20.31
C GLN A 32 12.88 -22.34 -19.85
N GLN A 33 13.43 -23.43 -19.31
CA GLN A 33 12.64 -24.53 -18.76
C GLN A 33 11.88 -24.13 -17.49
N SER A 34 12.52 -23.37 -16.60
CA SER A 34 11.88 -22.84 -15.39
C SER A 34 10.74 -21.87 -15.73
N ALA A 35 10.94 -20.98 -16.71
CA ALA A 35 9.92 -20.07 -17.19
C ALA A 35 8.73 -20.82 -17.82
N GLN A 36 8.98 -21.84 -18.65
CA GLN A 36 7.93 -22.67 -19.25
C GLN A 36 7.14 -23.46 -18.19
N ALA A 37 7.82 -23.98 -17.16
CA ALA A 37 7.17 -24.65 -16.05
C ALA A 37 6.23 -23.69 -15.28
N ALA A 38 6.70 -22.47 -14.98
CA ALA A 38 5.90 -21.43 -14.34
C ALA A 38 4.69 -21.02 -15.21
N GLU A 39 4.87 -20.85 -16.52
CA GLU A 39 3.77 -20.55 -17.44
C GLU A 39 2.71 -21.66 -17.48
N SER A 40 3.14 -22.93 -17.52
CA SER A 40 2.21 -24.06 -17.55
C SER A 40 1.40 -24.19 -16.24
N ALA A 41 2.04 -23.92 -15.09
CA ALA A 41 1.40 -23.87 -13.79
C ALA A 41 0.36 -22.74 -13.72
N LEU A 42 0.70 -21.56 -14.22
CA LEU A 42 -0.22 -20.41 -14.32
C LEU A 42 -1.40 -20.70 -15.24
N ARG A 43 -1.17 -21.30 -16.42
CA ARG A 43 -2.24 -21.72 -17.35
C ARG A 43 -3.21 -22.70 -16.69
N THR A 44 -2.68 -23.66 -15.93
CA THR A 44 -3.50 -24.62 -15.18
C THR A 44 -4.35 -23.93 -14.11
N LYS A 45 -3.76 -22.97 -13.39
CA LYS A 45 -4.47 -22.17 -12.38
C LYS A 45 -5.58 -21.33 -13.02
N ILE A 46 -5.31 -20.68 -14.16
CA ILE A 46 -6.32 -19.93 -14.93
C ILE A 46 -7.47 -20.84 -15.35
N HIS A 47 -7.17 -22.05 -15.84
CA HIS A 47 -8.21 -22.98 -16.26
C HIS A 47 -9.09 -23.42 -15.08
N ARG A 48 -8.50 -23.76 -13.92
CA ARG A 48 -9.24 -24.07 -12.69
C ARG A 48 -10.15 -22.92 -12.25
N LEU A 49 -9.65 -21.69 -12.27
CA LEU A 49 -10.42 -20.51 -11.88
C LEU A 49 -11.57 -20.23 -12.86
N ARG A 50 -11.38 -20.47 -14.17
CA ARG A 50 -12.46 -20.38 -15.16
C ARG A 50 -13.56 -21.40 -14.89
N CYS A 51 -13.20 -22.66 -14.65
CA CYS A 51 -14.18 -23.71 -14.29
C CYS A 51 -14.95 -23.35 -13.02
N LEU A 52 -14.27 -22.84 -11.99
CA LEU A 52 -14.92 -22.40 -10.74
C LEU A 52 -15.90 -21.24 -10.99
N ARG A 53 -15.49 -20.23 -11.76
CA ARG A 53 -16.35 -19.11 -12.15
C ARG A 53 -17.59 -19.59 -12.89
N ASP A 54 -17.42 -20.52 -13.83
CA ASP A 54 -18.53 -20.99 -14.66
C ASP A 54 -19.51 -21.84 -13.82
N LYS A 55 -19.02 -22.63 -12.86
CA LYS A 55 -19.84 -23.32 -11.85
C LYS A 55 -20.64 -22.34 -11.00
N LEU A 56 -20.00 -21.32 -10.44
CA LEU A 56 -20.67 -20.29 -9.62
C LEU A 56 -21.71 -19.53 -10.44
N ARG A 57 -21.42 -19.22 -11.70
CA ARG A 57 -22.37 -18.56 -12.62
C ARG A 57 -23.60 -19.44 -12.89
N ALA A 58 -23.41 -20.75 -13.02
CA ALA A 58 -24.52 -21.70 -13.17
C ALA A 58 -25.38 -21.77 -11.91
N GLU A 59 -24.77 -21.86 -10.72
CA GLU A 59 -25.48 -21.86 -9.44
C GLU A 59 -26.29 -20.58 -9.22
N VAL A 60 -25.73 -19.41 -9.56
CA VAL A 60 -26.45 -18.13 -9.49
C VAL A 60 -27.64 -18.11 -10.45
N LYS A 61 -27.47 -18.57 -11.70
CA LYS A 61 -28.57 -18.67 -12.67
C LYS A 61 -29.67 -19.63 -12.19
N GLN A 62 -29.29 -20.76 -11.60
CA GLN A 62 -30.25 -21.73 -11.05
C GLN A 62 -31.04 -21.14 -9.88
N ARG A 63 -30.37 -20.43 -8.96
CA ARG A 63 -31.05 -19.74 -7.86
C ARG A 63 -31.98 -18.65 -8.38
N GLN A 64 -31.55 -17.86 -9.37
CA GLN A 64 -32.41 -16.86 -10.02
C GLN A 64 -33.63 -17.49 -10.70
N ALA A 65 -33.47 -18.61 -11.40
CA ALA A 65 -34.57 -19.34 -12.01
C ALA A 65 -35.54 -19.91 -10.97
N ARG A 66 -35.03 -20.45 -9.85
CA ARG A 66 -35.86 -20.94 -8.74
C ARG A 66 -36.66 -19.82 -8.09
N VAL A 67 -36.06 -18.66 -7.85
CA VAL A 67 -36.76 -17.48 -7.34
C VAL A 67 -37.86 -17.02 -8.31
N LYS A 68 -37.56 -16.96 -9.62
CA LYS A 68 -38.56 -16.61 -10.65
C LYS A 68 -39.71 -17.62 -10.72
N ALA A 69 -39.44 -18.92 -10.63
CA ALA A 69 -40.47 -19.95 -10.64
C ALA A 69 -41.33 -19.93 -9.36
N SER A 70 -40.73 -19.63 -8.20
CA SER A 70 -41.47 -19.43 -6.95
C SER A 70 -42.39 -18.20 -6.99
N ILE A 71 -42.05 -17.17 -7.77
CA ILE A 71 -42.91 -15.99 -7.99
C ILE A 71 -44.10 -16.33 -8.92
N VAL A 72 -43.93 -17.26 -9.86
CA VAL A 72 -44.96 -17.64 -10.84
C VAL A 72 -45.97 -18.67 -10.29
N ASN A 73 -45.59 -19.50 -9.32
CA ASN A 73 -46.46 -20.53 -8.75
C ASN A 73 -47.41 -20.03 -7.63
N VAL A 74 -47.42 -18.73 -7.34
CA VAL A 74 -48.41 -18.10 -6.45
C VAL A 74 -49.54 -17.56 -7.33
N ALA A 75 -50.67 -18.27 -7.37
CA ALA A 75 -51.92 -17.75 -7.91
C ALA A 75 -52.36 -16.51 -7.10
N PRO A 76 -53.10 -15.56 -7.71
CA PRO A 76 -53.13 -14.18 -7.27
C PRO A 76 -54.11 -14.03 -6.11
N ASP A 77 -53.62 -14.08 -4.88
CA ASP A 77 -54.33 -13.47 -3.77
C ASP A 77 -53.33 -12.71 -2.90
N GLY A 78 -53.55 -11.40 -2.81
CA GLY A 78 -52.63 -10.44 -2.22
C GLY A 78 -51.53 -9.97 -3.19
N THR A 79 -51.88 -9.13 -4.15
CA THR A 79 -50.93 -8.16 -4.71
C THR A 79 -50.40 -7.31 -3.56
N VAL A 80 -49.29 -7.77 -2.96
CA VAL A 80 -48.35 -6.85 -2.33
C VAL A 80 -47.82 -6.03 -3.49
N GLU A 81 -48.55 -4.96 -3.81
CA GLU A 81 -48.08 -3.86 -4.63
C GLU A 81 -46.86 -3.29 -3.92
N ILE A 82 -45.70 -3.91 -4.17
CA ILE A 82 -44.42 -3.27 -4.00
C ILE A 82 -44.55 -2.02 -4.87
N SER A 83 -44.86 -0.89 -4.22
CA SER A 83 -45.14 0.33 -4.95
C SER A 83 -43.97 0.63 -5.88
N GLU A 84 -44.23 1.23 -7.04
CA GLU A 84 -43.18 1.61 -7.98
C GLU A 84 -42.06 2.42 -7.28
N GLN A 85 -42.43 3.15 -6.23
CA GLN A 85 -41.56 3.85 -5.31
C GLN A 85 -40.59 2.92 -4.56
N GLU A 86 -41.06 1.81 -3.97
CA GLU A 86 -40.18 0.82 -3.33
C GLU A 86 -39.25 0.11 -4.32
N VAL A 87 -39.69 -0.10 -5.57
CA VAL A 87 -38.82 -0.66 -6.62
C VAL A 87 -37.74 0.35 -6.99
N LEU A 88 -38.09 1.63 -7.11
CA LEU A 88 -37.17 2.70 -7.43
C LEU A 88 -36.15 2.94 -6.31
N GLU A 89 -36.59 2.92 -5.05
CA GLU A 89 -35.74 3.03 -3.87
C GLU A 89 -34.74 1.89 -3.80
N ARG A 90 -35.19 0.63 -3.95
CA ARG A 90 -34.26 -0.53 -4.00
C ARG A 90 -33.27 -0.42 -5.15
N LYS A 91 -33.68 0.08 -6.32
CA LYS A 91 -32.75 0.33 -7.45
C LYS A 91 -31.75 1.42 -7.10
N GLN A 92 -32.18 2.49 -6.45
CA GLN A 92 -31.30 3.59 -6.03
C GLN A 92 -30.29 3.13 -4.98
N GLU A 93 -30.73 2.37 -3.97
CA GLU A 93 -29.87 1.74 -2.97
C GLU A 93 -28.87 0.81 -3.60
N ASN A 94 -29.29 -0.02 -4.56
CA ASN A 94 -28.39 -0.91 -5.29
C ASN A 94 -27.32 -0.12 -6.07
N VAL A 95 -27.70 0.97 -6.76
CA VAL A 95 -26.73 1.83 -7.46
C VAL A 95 -25.77 2.50 -6.48
N LYS A 96 -26.25 2.98 -5.33
CA LYS A 96 -25.39 3.54 -4.27
C LYS A 96 -24.40 2.49 -3.75
N ALA A 97 -24.86 1.27 -3.51
CA ALA A 97 -24.03 0.17 -3.05
C ALA A 97 -22.94 -0.19 -4.08
N ILE A 98 -23.29 -0.21 -5.37
CA ILE A 98 -22.33 -0.44 -6.47
C ILE A 98 -21.30 0.69 -6.53
N LEU A 99 -21.72 1.96 -6.44
CA LEU A 99 -20.80 3.10 -6.43
C LEU A 99 -19.86 3.05 -5.22
N GLN A 100 -20.38 2.67 -4.05
CA GLN A 100 -19.57 2.47 -2.86
C GLN A 100 -18.55 1.34 -3.05
N ALA A 101 -18.95 0.23 -3.69
CA ALA A 101 -18.04 -0.86 -4.03
C ALA A 101 -16.91 -0.41 -4.97
N TYR A 102 -17.21 0.41 -5.98
CA TYR A 102 -16.19 0.98 -6.85
C TYR A 102 -15.24 1.94 -6.12
N ARG A 103 -15.73 2.68 -5.12
CA ARG A 103 -14.85 3.54 -4.30
C ARG A 103 -13.76 2.73 -3.58
N PHE A 104 -14.02 1.48 -3.20
CA PHE A 104 -13.01 0.59 -2.61
C PHE A 104 -11.91 0.14 -3.57
N THR A 105 -12.07 0.37 -4.89
CA THR A 105 -10.97 0.17 -5.85
C THR A 105 -9.89 1.25 -5.76
N GLY A 106 -10.14 2.33 -5.01
CA GLY A 106 -9.22 3.46 -4.83
C GLY A 106 -9.36 4.54 -5.91
N LEU A 107 -9.94 4.21 -7.07
CA LEU A 107 -10.16 5.15 -8.17
C LEU A 107 -11.63 5.18 -8.59
N SER A 108 -12.16 6.37 -8.78
CA SER A 108 -13.49 6.58 -9.35
C SER A 108 -13.47 7.78 -10.28
N GLY A 109 -14.37 7.83 -11.25
CA GLY A 109 -14.42 8.90 -12.23
C GLY A 109 -15.85 9.36 -12.48
N LYS A 110 -16.02 10.67 -12.68
CA LYS A 110 -17.26 11.26 -13.17
C LYS A 110 -16.97 12.08 -14.43
N LEU A 111 -17.85 11.99 -15.42
CA LEU A 111 -17.77 12.84 -16.61
C LEU A 111 -18.10 14.28 -16.22
N THR A 112 -17.33 15.24 -16.72
CA THR A 112 -17.59 16.68 -16.59
C THR A 112 -17.89 17.28 -17.96
N SER A 113 -18.38 18.52 -18.00
CA SER A 113 -18.72 19.18 -19.27
C SER A 113 -17.52 19.34 -20.23
N ARG A 114 -16.29 19.29 -19.72
CA ARG A 114 -15.05 19.50 -20.47
C ARG A 114 -14.10 18.30 -20.46
N GLY A 115 -14.46 17.21 -19.76
CA GLY A 115 -13.59 16.04 -19.63
C GLY A 115 -14.03 15.10 -18.51
N VAL A 116 -13.10 14.75 -17.61
CA VAL A 116 -13.31 13.75 -16.57
C VAL A 116 -12.71 14.24 -15.26
N CYS A 117 -13.46 14.16 -14.17
CA CYS A 117 -12.96 14.34 -12.82
C CYS A 117 -12.72 12.98 -12.18
N VAL A 118 -11.46 12.71 -11.83
CA VAL A 118 -11.03 11.49 -11.17
C VAL A 118 -10.95 11.74 -9.66
N CYS A 119 -11.56 10.86 -8.87
CA CYS A 119 -11.46 10.85 -7.41
C CYS A 119 -10.61 9.66 -6.97
N ILE A 120 -9.55 9.96 -6.21
CA ILE A 120 -8.59 9.03 -5.64
C ILE A 120 -8.92 8.86 -4.16
N SER A 121 -9.45 7.70 -3.79
CA SER A 121 -9.71 7.35 -2.39
C SER A 121 -8.50 6.62 -1.82
N THR A 122 -7.87 7.19 -0.79
CA THR A 122 -6.70 6.57 -0.17
C THR A 122 -7.09 5.57 0.90
N ALA A 123 -6.24 4.57 1.13
CA ALA A 123 -6.48 3.55 2.15
C ALA A 123 -5.18 3.09 2.81
N PHE A 124 -5.27 2.68 4.07
CA PHE A 124 -4.14 2.13 4.81
C PHE A 124 -4.63 1.06 5.80
N GLU A 125 -4.04 -0.13 5.72
CA GLU A 125 -4.34 -1.30 6.58
C GLU A 125 -5.85 -1.54 6.79
N GLY A 126 -6.60 -1.57 5.68
CA GLY A 126 -8.04 -1.83 5.70
C GLY A 126 -8.93 -0.64 6.07
N ASN A 127 -8.34 0.52 6.38
CA ASN A 127 -9.08 1.76 6.67
C ASN A 127 -9.14 2.64 5.42
N LEU A 128 -10.34 3.10 5.07
CA LEU A 128 -10.51 4.14 4.05
C LEU A 128 -10.18 5.50 4.68
N LEU A 129 -9.32 6.27 4.02
CA LEU A 129 -8.82 7.56 4.49
C LEU A 129 -9.39 8.70 3.63
N ASP A 130 -8.66 9.83 3.61
CA ASP A 130 -8.98 11.01 2.81
C ASP A 130 -9.09 10.67 1.31
N SER A 131 -9.90 11.45 0.60
CA SER A 131 -10.08 11.33 -0.84
C SER A 131 -9.69 12.63 -1.53
N TYR A 132 -9.01 12.52 -2.67
CA TYR A 132 -8.51 13.64 -3.46
C TYR A 132 -9.13 13.61 -4.84
N PHE A 133 -9.23 14.75 -5.51
CA PHE A 133 -9.73 14.80 -6.89
C PHE A 133 -8.77 15.53 -7.83
N VAL A 134 -8.83 15.15 -9.10
CA VAL A 134 -8.16 15.80 -10.22
C VAL A 134 -9.16 15.92 -11.37
N ASP A 135 -9.47 17.15 -11.76
CA ASP A 135 -10.33 17.48 -12.90
C ASP A 135 -9.47 17.63 -14.16
N LEU A 136 -9.69 16.75 -15.13
CA LEU A 136 -8.95 16.68 -16.37
C LEU A 136 -9.81 17.18 -17.52
N VAL A 137 -9.28 18.13 -18.28
CA VAL A 137 -9.89 18.65 -19.50
C VAL A 137 -9.34 17.85 -20.68
N ILE A 138 -10.23 17.17 -21.41
CA ILE A 138 -9.88 16.34 -22.56
C ILE A 138 -9.80 17.24 -23.79
N GLN A 139 -8.71 18.02 -23.86
CA GLN A 139 -8.28 18.77 -25.04
C GLN A 139 -6.91 18.25 -25.48
N LYS A 140 -6.38 18.76 -26.59
CA LYS A 140 -5.00 18.47 -27.01
C LYS A 140 -4.15 19.73 -26.79
N PRO A 141 -3.21 19.75 -25.82
CA PRO A 141 -2.87 18.69 -24.85
C PRO A 141 -3.90 18.54 -23.72
N VAL A 142 -3.91 17.38 -23.03
CA VAL A 142 -4.76 17.14 -21.85
C VAL A 142 -4.27 18.04 -20.72
N GLN A 143 -5.16 18.72 -20.01
CA GLN A 143 -4.79 19.67 -18.96
C GLN A 143 -5.48 19.35 -17.63
N ILE A 144 -4.77 19.59 -16.53
CA ILE A 144 -5.35 19.58 -15.18
C ILE A 144 -5.98 20.95 -14.97
N HIS A 145 -7.30 20.99 -14.76
CA HIS A 145 -8.02 22.23 -14.51
C HIS A 145 -8.05 22.56 -13.02
N HIS A 146 -8.56 21.64 -12.18
CA HIS A 146 -8.66 21.80 -10.74
C HIS A 146 -8.27 20.51 -10.02
N HIS A 147 -7.67 20.62 -8.84
CA HIS A 147 -7.36 19.47 -8.00
C HIS A 147 -7.39 19.82 -6.52
N SER A 148 -7.52 18.80 -5.67
CA SER A 148 -7.33 18.91 -4.21
C SER A 148 -6.02 18.29 -3.74
N VAL A 149 -5.14 17.90 -4.66
CA VAL A 149 -3.82 17.31 -4.34
C VAL A 149 -2.99 18.33 -3.54
N PRO A 150 -2.40 17.95 -2.39
CA PRO A 150 -1.57 18.85 -1.60
C PRO A 150 -0.35 19.35 -2.37
N VAL A 151 0.03 20.60 -2.16
CA VAL A 151 1.10 21.32 -2.89
C VAL A 151 2.49 20.68 -2.84
N PHE A 152 2.72 19.83 -1.85
CA PHE A 152 4.00 19.15 -1.64
C PHE A 152 4.10 17.79 -2.35
N ILE A 153 3.01 17.33 -2.96
CA ILE A 153 3.00 16.16 -3.83
C ILE A 153 3.41 16.63 -5.23
N PRO A 154 4.36 15.96 -5.92
CA PRO A 154 4.94 16.44 -7.18
C PRO A 154 3.99 16.22 -8.38
N LEU A 155 2.79 16.79 -8.33
CA LEU A 155 1.74 16.60 -9.33
C LEU A 155 2.20 17.08 -10.71
N GLU A 156 2.83 18.26 -10.77
CA GLU A 156 3.30 18.88 -11.99
C GLU A 156 4.40 18.05 -12.65
N GLU A 157 5.31 17.46 -11.87
CA GLU A 157 6.38 16.60 -12.39
C GLU A 157 5.82 15.29 -12.95
N ILE A 158 4.87 14.67 -12.25
CA ILE A 158 4.21 13.43 -12.71
C ILE A 158 3.38 13.73 -13.97
N ALA A 159 2.68 14.87 -14.00
CA ALA A 159 1.89 15.31 -15.14
C ALA A 159 2.77 15.55 -16.38
N ALA A 160 3.90 16.26 -16.23
CA ALA A 160 4.82 16.53 -17.32
C ALA A 160 5.38 15.25 -17.95
N LYS A 161 5.60 14.20 -17.14
CA LYS A 161 6.16 12.91 -17.59
C LYS A 161 5.12 12.02 -18.29
N TYR A 162 3.91 11.94 -17.75
CA TYR A 162 2.96 10.88 -18.12
C TYR A 162 1.61 11.37 -18.65
N LEU A 163 1.18 12.61 -18.37
CA LEU A 163 -0.20 13.02 -18.66
C LEU A 163 -0.56 12.96 -20.15
N GLN A 164 0.40 13.22 -21.04
CA GLN A 164 0.17 13.20 -22.50
C GLN A 164 0.41 11.84 -23.15
N THR A 165 1.21 10.97 -22.51
CA THR A 165 1.70 9.71 -23.09
C THR A 165 0.97 8.51 -22.50
N ASP A 166 0.81 8.47 -21.18
CA ASP A 166 0.22 7.37 -20.46
C ASP A 166 -0.55 7.86 -19.22
N ILE A 167 -1.86 8.06 -19.41
CA ILE A 167 -2.76 8.50 -18.35
C ILE A 167 -2.89 7.46 -17.21
N GLN A 168 -2.68 6.17 -17.50
CA GLN A 168 -2.76 5.13 -16.48
C GLN A 168 -1.55 5.21 -15.55
N HIS A 169 -0.35 5.37 -16.10
CA HIS A 169 0.87 5.59 -15.31
C HIS A 169 0.81 6.90 -14.53
N PHE A 170 0.24 7.97 -15.11
CA PHE A 170 -0.02 9.22 -14.38
C PHE A 170 -0.89 8.97 -13.13
N LEU A 171 -2.04 8.31 -13.30
CA LEU A 171 -2.97 8.03 -12.20
C LEU A 171 -2.36 7.09 -11.16
N PHE A 172 -1.66 6.05 -11.59
CA PHE A 172 -1.01 5.09 -10.69
C PHE A 172 0.07 5.77 -9.86
N SER A 173 0.97 6.53 -10.49
CA SER A 173 2.02 7.28 -9.79
C SER A 173 1.40 8.22 -8.76
N LEU A 174 0.39 9.00 -9.14
CA LEU A 174 -0.29 9.91 -8.22
C LEU A 174 -0.95 9.17 -7.04
N CYS A 175 -1.57 8.01 -7.30
CA CYS A 175 -2.12 7.15 -6.27
C CYS A 175 -1.06 6.68 -5.27
N GLU A 176 0.14 6.32 -5.72
CA GLU A 176 1.23 5.89 -4.83
C GLU A 176 1.61 7.01 -3.85
N TYR A 177 1.87 8.22 -4.37
CA TYR A 177 2.19 9.39 -3.53
C TYR A 177 1.09 9.70 -2.52
N LEU A 178 -0.18 9.72 -2.96
CA LEU A 178 -1.31 10.06 -2.09
C LEU A 178 -1.57 8.98 -1.04
N ASN A 179 -1.51 7.69 -1.39
CA ASN A 179 -1.68 6.61 -0.41
C ASN A 179 -0.54 6.62 0.61
N ALA A 180 0.69 6.84 0.17
CA ALA A 180 1.84 6.92 1.04
C ALA A 180 1.72 8.09 2.03
N TYR A 181 1.37 9.28 1.52
CA TYR A 181 1.12 10.46 2.34
C TYR A 181 0.00 10.22 3.35
N SER A 182 -1.18 9.79 2.90
CA SER A 182 -2.32 9.53 3.79
C SER A 182 -1.99 8.46 4.82
N GLY A 183 -1.25 7.42 4.45
CA GLY A 183 -0.79 6.37 5.38
C GLY A 183 0.17 6.91 6.45
N ARG A 184 1.14 7.76 6.08
CA ARG A 184 2.05 8.40 7.05
C ARG A 184 1.30 9.35 7.99
N LYS A 185 0.42 10.18 7.44
CA LYS A 185 -0.46 11.09 8.21
C LYS A 185 -1.32 10.32 9.20
N TYR A 186 -2.00 9.27 8.74
CA TYR A 186 -2.82 8.40 9.59
C TYR A 186 -2.03 7.76 10.73
N GLN A 187 -0.83 7.23 10.45
CA GLN A 187 0.03 6.67 11.48
C GLN A 187 0.45 7.71 12.53
N ALA A 188 0.80 8.92 12.10
CA ALA A 188 1.15 10.02 12.99
C ALA A 188 -0.04 10.49 13.84
N ASP A 189 -1.22 10.62 13.24
CA ASP A 189 -2.46 10.99 13.94
C ASP A 189 -2.81 9.95 15.00
N ARG A 190 -2.77 8.66 14.64
CA ARG A 190 -3.03 7.54 15.57
C ARG A 190 -2.04 7.49 16.73
N LEU A 191 -0.77 7.77 16.46
CA LEU A 191 0.24 7.85 17.52
C LEU A 191 -0.10 8.94 18.53
N GLN A 192 -0.55 10.10 18.06
CA GLN A 192 -0.91 11.23 18.91
C GLN A 192 -2.28 11.06 19.61
N SER A 193 -3.23 10.33 19.02
CA SER A 193 -4.54 10.09 19.62
C SER A 193 -4.56 8.88 20.55
N ASP A 194 -4.22 7.70 20.03
CA ASP A 194 -4.48 6.41 20.68
C ASP A 194 -3.33 5.98 21.58
N PHE A 195 -2.11 6.42 21.25
CA PHE A 195 -0.87 6.05 21.95
C PHE A 195 -0.23 7.25 22.66
N ALA A 196 -0.99 8.31 22.91
CA ALA A 196 -0.53 9.52 23.59
C ALA A 196 0.14 9.23 24.94
N ALA A 197 -0.33 8.21 25.67
CA ALA A 197 0.22 7.82 26.97
C ALA A 197 1.68 7.32 26.90
N PHE A 198 2.14 6.84 25.74
CA PHE A 198 3.52 6.43 25.53
C PHE A 198 4.43 7.62 25.24
N LEU A 199 3.87 8.75 24.78
CA LEU A 199 4.63 9.93 24.43
C LEU A 199 4.90 10.79 25.66
N THR A 200 6.16 11.21 25.83
CA THR A 200 6.54 12.18 26.86
C THR A 200 6.32 13.61 26.38
N GLU A 201 6.40 13.84 25.07
CA GLU A 201 6.20 15.13 24.42
C GLU A 201 5.29 14.98 23.20
N PRO A 202 4.59 16.06 22.77
CA PRO A 202 3.80 16.03 21.55
C PRO A 202 4.64 15.61 20.33
N LEU A 203 4.06 14.77 19.46
CA LEU A 203 4.67 14.35 18.22
C LEU A 203 5.03 15.58 17.35
N GLN A 204 6.32 15.73 17.03
CA GLN A 204 6.79 16.71 16.07
C GLN A 204 6.75 16.11 14.66
N ARG A 205 6.11 16.81 13.73
CA ARG A 205 6.01 16.39 12.34
C ARG A 205 5.90 17.59 11.41
N ASN A 206 6.34 17.42 10.17
CA ASN A 206 6.08 18.39 9.11
C ASN A 206 4.80 18.07 8.33
N SER A 207 4.35 19.01 7.50
CA SER A 207 3.09 18.88 6.73
C SER A 207 3.04 17.67 5.80
N LEU A 208 4.20 17.25 5.28
CA LEU A 208 4.40 16.07 4.43
C LEU A 208 4.36 14.74 5.19
N CYS A 209 4.44 14.79 6.52
CA CYS A 209 4.64 13.62 7.38
C CYS A 209 5.80 12.73 6.91
N ASN A 210 6.85 13.32 6.31
CA ASN A 210 8.05 12.60 5.87
C ASN A 210 9.21 12.73 6.87
N LEU A 211 9.02 13.54 7.91
CA LEU A 211 9.89 13.58 9.09
C LEU A 211 9.03 13.59 10.33
N LEU A 212 9.20 12.58 11.18
CA LEU A 212 8.55 12.47 12.49
C LEU A 212 9.63 12.46 13.58
N SER A 213 9.41 13.16 14.67
CA SER A 213 10.31 13.17 15.83
C SER A 213 9.48 13.15 17.11
N PHE A 214 9.79 12.22 18.01
CA PHE A 214 9.03 12.07 19.25
C PHE A 214 9.83 11.36 20.33
N THR A 215 9.49 11.69 21.57
CA THR A 215 10.07 11.10 22.77
C THR A 215 9.05 10.18 23.41
N TYR A 216 9.42 8.92 23.68
CA TYR A 216 8.49 7.89 24.14
C TYR A 216 9.09 6.98 25.21
N LYS A 217 8.21 6.35 26.00
CA LYS A 217 8.54 5.30 26.97
C LYS A 217 7.91 3.98 26.54
N VAL A 218 8.61 2.86 26.70
CA VAL A 218 8.08 1.53 26.34
C VAL A 218 7.01 1.08 27.33
N ASP A 219 7.14 1.45 28.60
CA ASP A 219 6.12 1.26 29.63
C ASP A 219 5.78 2.63 30.25
N PRO A 220 4.56 3.17 29.98
CA PRO A 220 4.10 4.45 30.52
C PRO A 220 4.08 4.52 32.05
N ARG A 221 3.94 3.38 32.73
CA ARG A 221 3.83 3.30 34.21
C ARG A 221 5.18 3.12 34.89
N SER A 222 6.19 2.69 34.14
CA SER A 222 7.54 2.50 34.67
C SER A 222 8.29 3.82 34.79
N GLN A 223 9.20 3.91 35.77
CA GLN A 223 10.24 4.95 35.82
C GLN A 223 11.36 4.71 34.79
N SER A 224 11.06 4.04 33.67
CA SER A 224 12.03 3.88 32.60
C SER A 224 12.36 5.22 31.95
N PHE A 225 13.62 5.33 31.55
CA PHE A 225 14.13 6.48 30.84
C PHE A 225 13.56 6.54 29.42
N PRO A 226 13.27 7.73 28.88
CA PRO A 226 12.64 7.86 27.59
C PRO A 226 13.63 7.67 26.42
N PHE A 227 13.11 7.13 25.33
CA PHE A 227 13.77 7.07 24.03
C PHE A 227 13.32 8.23 23.16
N CYS A 228 14.22 8.75 22.33
CA CYS A 228 13.91 9.75 21.32
C CYS A 228 14.05 9.10 19.94
N ALA A 229 12.96 9.04 19.17
CA ALA A 229 12.97 8.51 17.82
C ALA A 229 12.86 9.64 16.79
N ARG A 230 13.63 9.53 15.72
CA ARG A 230 13.54 10.35 14.51
C ARG A 230 13.35 9.44 13.31
N LEU A 231 12.22 9.59 12.61
CA LEU A 231 11.84 8.77 11.47
C LEU A 231 11.84 9.64 10.21
N LEU A 232 12.61 9.24 9.20
CA LEU A 232 12.75 9.95 7.94
C LEU A 232 12.30 9.05 6.77
N TYR A 233 11.39 9.58 5.96
CA TYR A 233 10.81 8.92 4.79
C TYR A 233 11.39 9.58 3.55
N LYS A 234 12.52 9.05 3.05
CA LYS A 234 13.23 9.58 1.88
C LYS A 234 12.43 9.29 0.61
N ASP A 235 11.88 8.08 0.53
CA ASP A 235 10.94 7.72 -0.51
C ASP A 235 9.52 8.16 -0.11
N LEU A 236 8.96 9.08 -0.89
CA LEU A 236 7.64 9.65 -0.62
C LEU A 236 6.48 8.75 -1.07
N THR A 237 6.77 7.65 -1.77
CA THR A 237 5.79 6.66 -2.26
C THR A 237 5.57 5.49 -1.29
N VAL A 238 6.31 5.45 -0.17
CA VAL A 238 6.19 4.40 0.86
C VAL A 238 5.64 4.91 2.19
N THR A 239 4.97 4.03 2.93
CA THR A 239 4.35 4.35 4.23
C THR A 239 5.24 4.05 5.44
N LEU A 240 6.35 3.33 5.24
CA LEU A 240 7.33 2.99 6.27
C LEU A 240 8.58 3.88 6.14
N PRO A 241 9.24 4.22 7.26
CA PRO A 241 10.41 5.08 7.22
C PRO A 241 11.58 4.38 6.54
N THR A 242 12.33 5.14 5.75
CA THR A 242 13.55 4.67 5.07
C THR A 242 14.76 4.74 5.99
N ASP A 243 14.72 5.63 6.97
CA ASP A 243 15.83 5.94 7.85
C ASP A 243 15.28 6.25 9.25
N VAL A 244 15.81 5.56 10.25
CA VAL A 244 15.33 5.63 11.63
C VAL A 244 16.53 5.79 12.54
N THR A 245 16.43 6.77 13.43
CA THR A 245 17.43 6.98 14.49
C THR A 245 16.71 6.92 15.82
N VAL A 246 17.14 6.01 16.70
CA VAL A 246 16.67 5.99 18.09
C VAL A 246 17.82 6.39 18.99
N THR A 247 17.57 7.34 19.86
CA THR A 247 18.54 7.82 20.85
C THR A 247 17.93 7.70 22.24
N TYR A 248 18.79 7.76 23.25
CA TYR A 248 18.41 7.59 24.63
C TYR A 248 18.66 8.90 25.39
N GLN A 249 17.69 9.32 26.20
CA GLN A 249 17.77 10.56 26.97
C GLN A 249 18.05 10.23 28.45
N GLY A 250 19.32 9.93 28.77
CA GLY A 250 19.79 9.68 30.13
C GLY A 250 21.32 9.82 30.23
N MET A 251 21.80 10.20 31.41
CA MET A 251 23.19 10.65 31.64
C MET A 251 24.10 9.56 32.23
N GLU A 252 23.58 8.37 32.55
CA GLU A 252 24.34 7.32 33.24
C GLU A 252 24.93 6.26 32.30
N ALA A 253 26.03 5.65 32.75
CA ALA A 253 26.91 4.78 31.99
C ALA A 253 26.15 3.70 31.18
N LEU A 254 26.39 3.76 29.87
CA LEU A 254 25.78 2.94 28.82
C LEU A 254 26.04 1.44 29.06
N SER A 255 25.08 0.73 29.66
CA SER A 255 25.09 -0.74 29.71
C SER A 255 24.85 -1.34 28.32
N THR A 256 25.36 -2.52 28.01
CA THR A 256 25.12 -3.15 26.68
C THR A 256 23.63 -3.38 26.37
N SER A 257 22.79 -3.46 27.41
CA SER A 257 21.34 -3.72 27.29
C SER A 257 20.55 -2.61 26.60
N TRP A 258 20.90 -1.32 26.78
CA TRP A 258 20.13 -0.24 26.14
C TRP A 258 20.40 -0.20 24.63
N GLU A 259 21.62 -0.53 24.20
CA GLU A 259 22.00 -0.50 22.79
C GLU A 259 21.31 -1.61 22.00
N GLU A 260 21.15 -2.78 22.62
CA GLU A 260 20.31 -3.87 22.08
C GLU A 260 18.84 -3.44 21.94
N GLN A 261 18.29 -2.74 22.94
CA GLN A 261 16.93 -2.21 22.88
C GLN A 261 16.78 -1.12 21.80
N ARG A 262 17.74 -0.20 21.70
CA ARG A 262 17.79 0.83 20.66
C ARG A 262 17.74 0.18 19.27
N ALA A 263 18.66 -0.76 19.00
CA ALA A 263 18.73 -1.47 17.73
C ALA A 263 17.43 -2.23 17.44
N SER A 264 16.83 -2.86 18.45
CA SER A 264 15.53 -3.53 18.32
C SER A 264 14.41 -2.55 17.95
N HIS A 265 14.35 -1.38 18.58
CA HIS A 265 13.35 -0.36 18.25
C HIS A 265 13.55 0.22 16.85
N GLU A 266 14.79 0.48 16.43
CA GLU A 266 15.09 0.92 15.06
C GLU A 266 14.56 -0.07 14.03
N ILE A 267 14.83 -1.36 14.22
CA ILE A 267 14.32 -2.42 13.35
C ILE A 267 12.78 -2.46 13.36
N LEU A 268 12.14 -2.32 14.52
CA LEU A 268 10.69 -2.32 14.63
C LEU A 268 10.05 -1.16 13.85
N PHE A 269 10.59 0.05 13.98
CA PHE A 269 10.07 1.22 13.24
C PHE A 269 10.33 1.12 11.74
N CYS A 270 11.41 0.48 11.30
CA CYS A 270 11.66 0.23 9.87
C CYS A 270 10.74 -0.83 9.27
N THR A 271 10.29 -1.81 10.07
CA THR A 271 9.59 -3.00 9.55
C THR A 271 8.08 -2.97 9.76
N LYS A 272 7.58 -2.14 10.69
CA LYS A 272 6.16 -2.13 11.06
C LYS A 272 5.60 -0.71 11.16
N PRO A 273 4.30 -0.53 10.86
CA PRO A 273 3.61 0.74 11.09
C PRO A 273 3.62 1.14 12.58
N LEU A 274 3.62 2.45 12.83
CA LEU A 274 3.79 2.99 14.19
C LEU A 274 2.80 2.41 15.19
N HIS A 275 1.50 2.44 14.86
CA HIS A 275 0.46 1.93 15.76
C HIS A 275 0.64 0.44 16.10
N GLN A 276 1.23 -0.38 15.22
CA GLN A 276 1.55 -1.77 15.52
C GLN A 276 2.76 -1.90 16.44
N VAL A 277 3.79 -1.06 16.25
CA VAL A 277 4.95 -1.00 17.14
C VAL A 277 4.52 -0.65 18.56
N PHE A 278 3.72 0.42 18.73
CA PHE A 278 3.23 0.81 20.05
C PHE A 278 2.25 -0.19 20.66
N SER A 279 1.41 -0.84 19.84
CA SER A 279 0.59 -1.97 20.29
C SER A 279 1.44 -3.13 20.81
N SER A 280 2.62 -3.37 20.22
CA SER A 280 3.53 -4.41 20.69
C SER A 280 4.19 -4.06 22.02
N PHE A 281 4.50 -2.78 22.25
CA PHE A 281 4.99 -2.29 23.55
C PHE A 281 3.93 -2.46 24.65
N ALA A 282 2.67 -2.09 24.37
CA ALA A 282 1.56 -2.29 25.30
C ALA A 282 1.43 -3.77 25.73
N LYS A 283 1.42 -4.69 24.76
CA LYS A 283 1.32 -6.15 25.02
C LYS A 283 2.53 -6.70 25.80
N LYS A 284 3.72 -6.14 25.60
CA LYS A 284 4.93 -6.54 26.33
C LYS A 284 4.90 -6.06 27.78
N GLY A 285 4.38 -4.84 28.01
CA GLY A 285 4.13 -4.32 29.37
C GLY A 285 3.12 -5.15 30.15
N GLU A 286 2.03 -5.59 29.51
CA GLU A 286 1.01 -6.44 30.15
C GLU A 286 1.56 -7.82 30.59
N LYS A 287 2.42 -8.44 29.77
CA LYS A 287 3.07 -9.72 30.13
C LYS A 287 4.01 -9.60 31.33
N LEU A 288 4.70 -8.46 31.47
CA LEU A 288 5.57 -8.17 32.62
C LEU A 288 4.75 -7.86 33.89
N GLY A 289 3.63 -7.14 33.76
CA GLY A 289 2.72 -6.87 34.87
C GLY A 289 2.07 -8.14 35.45
N MET A 290 1.80 -9.15 34.61
CA MET A 290 1.23 -10.44 35.04
C MET A 290 2.25 -11.37 35.71
N SER A 291 3.55 -11.19 35.45
CA SER A 291 4.62 -12.02 36.03
C SER A 291 5.14 -11.51 37.37
N LEU A 292 4.77 -10.29 37.78
CA LEU A 292 5.08 -9.71 39.09
C LEU A 292 3.99 -9.97 40.15
N VAL A 293 2.92 -10.70 39.79
CA VAL A 293 1.76 -11.01 40.66
C VAL A 293 1.63 -12.53 40.91
N SER A 294 2.71 -13.29 40.79
CA SER A 294 2.75 -14.73 41.14
C SER A 294 3.80 -15.03 42.18
#